data_AF-A0A836SW91-F1
#
_entry.id   AF-A0A836SW91-F1
#
_cell.length_a   1.000
_cell.length_b   1.000
_cell.length_c   1.000
_cell.angle_alpha   90.00
_cell.angle_beta   90.00
_cell.angle_gamma   90.00
#
_symmetry.space_group_name_H-M   'P 1'
#
loop_
_entity.id
_entity.type
_entity.pdbx_description
1 polymer ?
#
loop_
_entity_poly.entity_id
_entity_poly.type
_entity_poly.pdbx_seq_one_letter_code
_entity_poly.pdbx_strand_id
1 'polypeptide(L)'
;KTKAIEAQKNKEEENLKIKESIIKEMEAFEPLPTDKENMEAIKQFQKRWDETGFVPKNKAETINKTYHHILTKLFDAANIDKVKQQILSYSQYLKNKQNSSNFKRFLETERSNIRKQIQEIEKEIHKIENSLSRFSVSKNSEVFLKTYINELEKKKERHKILTKKNLIIKNFFNQL
;
A
#
# COMPACT_ATOMS: atom_id res chain seq x y z
N LYS A 1 26.90 31.10 -5.34
CA LYS A 1 26.57 29.79 -4.71
C LYS A 1 25.63 29.94 -3.51
N THR A 2 25.78 30.97 -2.66
CA THR A 2 24.96 31.19 -1.45
C THR A 2 23.46 31.44 -1.71
N LYS A 3 23.11 32.29 -2.69
CA LYS A 3 21.70 32.59 -3.03
C LYS A 3 20.88 31.38 -3.50
N ALA A 4 21.50 30.45 -4.22
CA ALA A 4 20.81 29.25 -4.71
C ALA A 4 20.48 28.26 -3.58
N ILE A 5 21.38 28.14 -2.59
CA ILE A 5 21.17 27.31 -1.39
C ILE A 5 20.05 27.91 -0.53
N GLU A 6 20.03 29.24 -0.39
CA GLU A 6 19.02 29.95 0.38
C GLU A 6 17.64 29.89 -0.28
N ALA A 7 17.56 30.08 -1.60
CA ALA A 7 16.33 29.89 -2.37
C ALA A 7 15.79 28.45 -2.25
N GLN A 8 16.68 27.45 -2.28
CA GLN A 8 16.29 26.05 -2.11
C GLN A 8 15.73 25.78 -0.70
N LYS A 9 16.36 26.33 0.35
CA LYS A 9 15.86 26.21 1.73
C LYS A 9 14.47 26.85 1.86
N ASN A 10 14.28 28.05 1.33
CA ASN A 10 12.98 28.73 1.37
C ASN A 10 11.89 27.92 0.66
N LYS A 11 12.21 27.34 -0.50
CA LYS A 11 11.30 26.45 -1.23
C LYS A 11 10.96 25.19 -0.44
N GLU A 12 11.94 24.56 0.22
CA GLU A 12 11.71 23.40 1.07
C GLU A 12 10.78 23.74 2.26
N GLU A 13 10.96 24.90 2.89
CA GLU A 13 10.09 25.39 3.96
C GLU A 13 8.65 25.68 3.47
N GLU A 14 8.50 26.25 2.26
CA GLU A 14 7.18 26.43 1.63
C GLU A 14 6.50 25.08 1.36
N ASN A 15 7.24 24.12 0.81
CA ASN A 15 6.74 22.76 0.60
C ASN A 15 6.32 22.09 1.90
N LEU A 16 7.04 22.34 3.00
CA LEU A 16 6.69 21.82 4.33
C LEU A 16 5.32 22.37 4.77
N LYS A 17 5.11 23.68 4.65
CA LYS A 17 3.81 24.32 4.99
C LYS A 17 2.66 23.77 4.15
N ILE A 18 2.88 23.56 2.85
CA ILE A 18 1.87 22.97 1.97
C ILE A 18 1.54 21.54 2.42
N LYS A 19 2.55 20.72 2.74
CA LYS A 19 2.33 19.35 3.24
C LYS A 19 1.62 19.31 4.59
N GLU A 20 1.94 20.24 5.49
CA GLU A 20 1.21 20.41 6.76
C GLU A 20 -0.26 20.80 6.52
N SER A 21 -0.54 21.68 5.54
CA SER A 21 -1.91 22.02 5.14
C SER A 21 -2.67 20.81 4.60
N ILE A 22 -2.04 20.03 3.70
CA ILE A 22 -2.65 18.81 3.15
C ILE A 22 -2.98 17.84 4.30
N ILE A 23 -2.08 17.66 5.26
CA ILE A 23 -2.33 16.84 6.46
C ILE A 23 -3.56 17.33 7.23
N LYS A 24 -3.68 18.63 7.50
CA LYS A 24 -4.84 19.18 8.20
C LYS A 24 -6.15 18.98 7.44
N GLU A 25 -6.12 19.16 6.12
CA GLU A 25 -7.29 18.88 5.27
C GLU A 25 -7.67 17.40 5.29
N MET A 26 -6.68 16.49 5.31
CA MET A 26 -6.91 15.06 5.44
C MET A 26 -7.48 14.69 6.82
N GLU A 27 -7.05 15.35 7.90
CA GLU A 27 -7.58 15.12 9.25
C GLU A 27 -9.02 15.62 9.40
N ALA A 28 -9.37 16.70 8.72
CA ALA A 28 -10.72 17.27 8.70
C ALA A 28 -11.66 16.59 7.69
N PHE A 29 -11.15 15.66 6.87
CA PHE A 29 -11.96 14.98 5.86
C PHE A 29 -12.91 13.97 6.50
N GLU A 30 -14.20 14.13 6.24
CA GLU A 30 -15.23 13.19 6.65
C GLU A 30 -15.57 12.21 5.52
N PRO A 31 -15.82 10.92 5.82
CA PRO A 31 -16.22 9.95 4.82
C PRO A 31 -17.47 10.36 4.04
N LEU A 32 -17.37 10.28 2.71
CA LEU A 32 -18.44 10.53 1.76
C LEU A 32 -19.37 9.32 1.61
N PRO A 33 -20.57 9.48 1.03
CA PRO A 33 -21.58 8.41 0.94
C PRO A 33 -21.13 7.17 0.15
N THR A 34 -20.17 7.31 -0.78
CA THR A 34 -19.70 6.20 -1.60
C THR A 34 -18.20 5.95 -1.51
N ASP A 35 -17.81 4.68 -1.58
CA ASP A 35 -16.40 4.26 -1.69
C ASP A 35 -15.68 4.93 -2.85
N LYS A 36 -16.40 5.18 -3.96
CA LYS A 36 -15.81 5.80 -5.15
C LYS A 36 -15.39 7.24 -4.87
N GLU A 37 -16.26 8.03 -4.26
CA GLU A 37 -15.98 9.43 -3.91
C GLU A 37 -14.87 9.52 -2.86
N ASN A 38 -14.90 8.68 -1.83
CA ASN A 38 -13.83 8.57 -0.84
C ASN A 38 -12.48 8.26 -1.49
N MET A 39 -12.46 7.33 -2.44
CA MET A 39 -11.26 6.95 -3.17
C MET A 39 -10.75 8.05 -4.11
N GLU A 40 -11.64 8.85 -4.68
CA GLU A 40 -11.27 10.01 -5.50
C GLU A 40 -10.66 11.11 -4.63
N ALA A 41 -11.26 11.43 -3.48
CA ALA A 41 -10.71 12.39 -2.52
C ALA A 41 -9.32 11.96 -2.01
N ILE A 42 -9.17 10.70 -1.60
CA ILE A 42 -7.88 10.15 -1.17
C ILE A 42 -6.83 10.28 -2.27
N LYS A 43 -7.17 9.94 -3.53
CA LYS A 43 -6.25 10.10 -4.66
C LYS A 43 -5.85 11.56 -4.90
N GLN A 44 -6.76 12.50 -4.69
CA GLN A 44 -6.44 13.93 -4.82
C GLN A 44 -5.45 14.39 -3.75
N PHE A 45 -5.62 13.96 -2.49
CA PHE A 45 -4.63 14.22 -1.43
C PHE A 45 -3.26 13.63 -1.78
N GLN A 46 -3.22 12.37 -2.22
CA GLN A 46 -1.98 11.72 -2.64
C GLN A 46 -1.30 12.46 -3.79
N LYS A 47 -2.07 12.91 -4.78
CA LYS A 47 -1.55 13.67 -5.92
C LYS A 47 -0.92 15.00 -5.47
N ARG A 48 -1.65 15.80 -4.68
CA ARG A 48 -1.14 17.08 -4.15
C ARG A 48 0.11 16.88 -3.30
N TRP A 49 0.13 15.81 -2.49
CA TRP A 49 1.30 15.47 -1.67
C TRP A 49 2.54 15.17 -2.52
N ASP A 50 2.38 14.39 -3.58
CA ASP A 50 3.46 14.01 -4.49
C ASP A 50 3.95 15.24 -5.32
N GLU A 51 3.03 16.12 -5.74
CA GLU A 51 3.35 17.33 -6.52
C GLU A 51 4.07 18.42 -5.72
N THR A 52 3.90 18.45 -4.40
CA THR A 52 4.48 19.49 -3.53
C THR A 52 6.03 19.44 -3.48
N GLY A 53 6.64 18.28 -3.73
CA GLY A 53 8.11 18.15 -3.75
C GLY A 53 8.75 17.91 -2.38
N PHE A 54 10.05 18.24 -2.25
CA PHE A 54 10.86 17.93 -1.07
C PHE A 54 10.70 18.96 0.06
N VAL A 55 10.87 18.50 1.29
CA VAL A 55 10.85 19.31 2.52
C VAL A 55 12.23 19.25 3.20
N PRO A 56 12.50 20.09 4.22
CA PRO A 56 13.78 20.07 4.92
C PRO A 56 14.08 18.67 5.47
N LYS A 57 15.31 18.20 5.27
CA LYS A 57 15.72 16.82 5.58
C LYS A 57 15.43 16.40 7.02
N ASN A 58 15.57 17.32 7.98
CA ASN A 58 15.30 17.12 9.40
C ASN A 58 13.79 16.96 9.73
N LYS A 59 12.90 17.37 8.82
CA LYS A 59 11.43 17.27 8.99
C LYS A 59 10.80 16.19 8.11
N ALA A 60 11.50 15.76 7.06
CA ALA A 60 11.02 14.81 6.08
C ALA A 60 10.49 13.50 6.69
N GLU A 61 11.19 12.91 7.66
CA GLU A 61 10.76 11.67 8.27
C GLU A 61 9.45 11.85 9.06
N THR A 62 9.38 12.86 9.93
CA THR A 62 8.21 13.12 10.78
C THR A 62 6.96 13.44 9.97
N ILE A 63 7.07 14.32 8.96
CA ILE A 63 5.93 14.70 8.14
C ILE A 63 5.42 13.51 7.30
N ASN A 64 6.33 12.70 6.76
CA ASN A 64 5.97 11.49 6.01
C ASN A 64 5.25 10.48 6.91
N LYS A 65 5.76 10.21 8.12
CA LYS A 65 5.11 9.29 9.08
C LYS A 65 3.69 9.76 9.41
N THR A 66 3.52 11.04 9.68
CA THR A 66 2.22 11.65 10.03
C THR A 66 1.23 11.49 8.87
N TYR A 67 1.65 11.84 7.65
CA TYR A 67 0.85 11.66 6.45
C TYR A 67 0.40 10.22 6.23
N HIS A 68 1.30 9.23 6.36
CA HIS A 68 0.93 7.81 6.20
C HIS A 68 -0.05 7.32 7.26
N HIS A 69 0.10 7.82 8.49
CA HIS A 69 -0.81 7.50 9.59
C HIS A 69 -2.23 8.00 9.29
N ILE A 70 -2.37 9.25 8.86
CA ILE A 70 -3.68 9.84 8.52
C ILE A 70 -4.28 9.16 7.29
N LEU A 71 -3.46 8.91 6.26
CA LEU A 71 -3.90 8.19 5.06
C LEU A 71 -4.46 6.80 5.41
N THR A 72 -3.83 6.09 6.35
CA THR A 72 -4.33 4.79 6.84
C THR A 72 -5.69 4.94 7.52
N LYS A 73 -5.85 5.93 8.41
CA LYS A 73 -7.13 6.22 9.06
C LYS A 73 -8.23 6.56 8.07
N LEU A 74 -7.93 7.31 7.01
CA LEU A 74 -8.90 7.63 5.97
C LEU A 74 -9.38 6.38 5.22
N PHE A 75 -8.47 5.44 4.94
CA PHE A 75 -8.87 4.14 4.35
C PHE A 75 -9.79 3.35 5.28
N ASP A 76 -9.47 3.31 6.58
CA ASP A 76 -10.28 2.61 7.59
C ASP A 76 -11.67 3.25 7.73
N ALA A 77 -11.73 4.60 7.82
CA ALA A 77 -12.98 5.34 7.99
C ALA A 77 -13.91 5.23 6.78
N ALA A 78 -13.35 5.15 5.57
CA ALA A 78 -14.11 4.95 4.34
C ALA A 78 -14.50 3.48 4.10
N ASN A 79 -14.24 2.57 5.06
CA ASN A 79 -14.48 1.12 4.95
C ASN A 79 -13.92 0.51 3.66
N ILE A 80 -12.80 1.05 3.18
CA ILE A 80 -12.20 0.63 1.93
C ILE A 80 -11.61 -0.77 2.14
N ASP A 81 -11.93 -1.69 1.21
CA ASP A 81 -11.47 -3.07 1.19
C ASP A 81 -9.99 -3.20 1.66
N LYS A 82 -9.76 -4.04 2.68
CA LYS A 82 -8.45 -4.27 3.31
C LYS A 82 -7.36 -4.67 2.30
N VAL A 83 -7.71 -5.38 1.23
CA VAL A 83 -6.81 -5.71 0.12
C VAL A 83 -6.34 -4.43 -0.55
N LYS A 84 -7.26 -3.53 -0.85
CA LYS A 84 -6.98 -2.27 -1.54
C LYS A 84 -6.12 -1.36 -0.68
N GLN A 85 -6.42 -1.25 0.62
CA GLN A 85 -5.60 -0.51 1.58
C GLN A 85 -4.16 -1.05 1.60
N GLN A 86 -3.97 -2.37 1.73
CA GLN A 86 -2.62 -2.97 1.75
C GLN A 86 -1.83 -2.73 0.45
N ILE A 87 -2.51 -2.72 -0.71
CA ILE A 87 -1.89 -2.43 -1.99
C ILE A 87 -1.44 -0.96 -2.06
N LEU A 88 -2.28 -0.03 -1.61
CA LEU A 88 -1.99 1.40 -1.63
C LEU A 88 -0.87 1.78 -0.66
N SER A 89 -0.91 1.29 0.57
CA SER A 89 0.15 1.49 1.55
C SER A 89 1.49 0.92 1.05
N TYR A 90 1.47 -0.23 0.36
CA TYR A 90 2.68 -0.80 -0.22
C TYR A 90 3.25 0.03 -1.38
N SER A 91 2.39 0.51 -2.28
CA SER A 91 2.82 1.42 -3.35
C SER A 91 3.49 2.67 -2.78
N GLN A 92 2.91 3.25 -1.73
CA GLN A 92 3.46 4.43 -1.08
C GLN A 92 4.79 4.15 -0.36
N TYR A 93 4.90 3.00 0.32
CA TYR A 93 6.15 2.54 0.93
C TYR A 93 7.29 2.49 -0.10
N LEU A 94 7.03 1.93 -1.29
CA LEU A 94 8.02 1.89 -2.37
C LEU A 94 8.36 3.29 -2.91
N LYS A 95 7.37 4.18 -3.10
CA LYS A 95 7.62 5.58 -3.49
C LYS A 95 8.57 6.28 -2.52
N ASN A 96 8.35 6.15 -1.22
CA ASN A 96 9.21 6.82 -0.24
C ASN A 96 10.66 6.29 -0.30
N LYS A 97 10.82 5.01 -0.62
CA LYS A 97 12.13 4.35 -0.70
C LYS A 97 12.84 4.58 -2.04
N GLN A 98 12.13 5.08 -3.06
CA GLN A 98 12.63 5.24 -4.43
C GLN A 98 13.88 6.13 -4.53
N ASN A 99 14.01 7.09 -3.61
CA ASN A 99 15.13 8.03 -3.58
C ASN A 99 16.40 7.47 -2.90
N SER A 100 16.39 6.22 -2.45
CA SER A 100 17.56 5.58 -1.84
C SER A 100 18.50 5.03 -2.91
N SER A 101 19.81 5.18 -2.72
CA SER A 101 20.83 4.70 -3.68
C SER A 101 20.75 3.21 -3.97
N ASN A 102 20.24 2.42 -3.01
CA ASN A 102 20.11 0.96 -3.12
C ASN A 102 18.71 0.51 -3.55
N PHE A 103 17.87 1.40 -4.08
CA PHE A 103 16.48 1.09 -4.38
C PHE A 103 16.33 -0.06 -5.39
N LYS A 104 17.11 -0.06 -6.48
CA LYS A 104 17.07 -1.13 -7.50
C LYS A 104 17.34 -2.52 -6.91
N ARG A 105 18.46 -2.67 -6.18
CA ARG A 105 18.83 -3.93 -5.51
C ARG A 105 17.81 -4.36 -4.47
N PHE A 106 17.24 -3.40 -3.75
CA PHE A 106 16.14 -3.65 -2.83
C PHE A 106 14.92 -4.22 -3.57
N LEU A 107 14.48 -3.62 -4.69
CA LEU A 107 13.36 -4.12 -5.48
C LEU A 107 13.60 -5.54 -5.99
N GLU A 108 14.82 -5.87 -6.41
CA GLU A 108 15.17 -7.22 -6.87
C GLU A 108 14.99 -8.26 -5.76
N THR A 109 15.50 -7.95 -4.57
CA THR A 109 15.41 -8.83 -3.39
C THR A 109 13.96 -8.97 -2.93
N GLU A 110 13.25 -7.86 -2.83
CA GLU A 110 11.84 -7.81 -2.45
C GLU A 110 10.98 -8.60 -3.43
N ARG A 111 11.20 -8.44 -4.75
CA ARG A 111 10.47 -9.18 -5.79
C ARG A 111 10.73 -10.68 -5.70
N SER A 112 11.97 -11.08 -5.44
CA SER A 112 12.33 -12.48 -5.23
C SER A 112 11.58 -13.08 -4.03
N ASN A 113 11.55 -12.35 -2.91
CA ASN A 113 10.85 -12.76 -1.70
C ASN A 113 9.33 -12.89 -1.93
N ILE A 114 8.71 -11.90 -2.57
CA ILE A 114 7.27 -11.95 -2.88
C ILE A 114 6.95 -13.11 -3.82
N ARG A 115 7.77 -13.36 -4.85
CA ARG A 115 7.56 -14.51 -5.75
C ARG A 115 7.62 -15.85 -5.01
N LYS A 116 8.56 -16.01 -4.08
CA LYS A 116 8.61 -17.22 -3.23
C LYS A 116 7.34 -17.36 -2.40
N GLN A 117 6.86 -16.26 -1.79
CA GLN A 117 5.60 -16.29 -1.02
C GLN A 117 4.38 -16.62 -1.89
N ILE A 118 4.33 -16.14 -3.13
CA ILE A 118 3.28 -16.50 -4.10
C ILE A 118 3.31 -18.01 -4.38
N GLN A 119 4.50 -18.57 -4.67
CA GLN A 119 4.62 -20.00 -4.94
C GLN A 119 4.19 -20.86 -3.75
N GLU A 120 4.58 -20.48 -2.53
CA GLU A 120 4.17 -21.23 -1.34
C GLU A 120 2.66 -21.13 -1.08
N ILE A 121 2.05 -19.96 -1.24
CA ILE A 121 0.61 -19.83 -1.02
C ILE A 121 -0.21 -20.54 -2.11
N GLU A 122 0.28 -20.60 -3.35
CA GLU A 122 -0.33 -21.38 -4.43
C GLU A 122 -0.32 -22.88 -4.11
N LYS A 123 0.79 -23.40 -3.57
CA LYS A 123 0.86 -24.80 -3.11
C LYS A 123 -0.13 -25.07 -1.98
N GLU A 124 -0.26 -24.16 -1.02
CA GLU A 124 -1.23 -24.28 0.09
C GLU A 124 -2.67 -24.26 -0.42
N ILE A 125 -3.02 -23.33 -1.32
CA ILE A 125 -4.33 -23.24 -1.97
C ILE A 125 -4.66 -24.58 -2.65
N HIS A 126 -3.74 -25.11 -3.47
CA HIS A 126 -3.95 -26.40 -4.14
C HIS A 126 -4.16 -27.56 -3.16
N LYS A 127 -3.44 -27.60 -2.03
CA LYS A 127 -3.63 -28.63 -1.00
C LYS A 127 -5.03 -28.57 -0.37
N ILE A 128 -5.54 -27.35 -0.11
CA ILE A 128 -6.88 -27.15 0.44
C ILE A 128 -7.93 -27.52 -0.59
N GLU A 129 -7.78 -27.10 -1.85
CA GLU A 129 -8.71 -27.43 -2.95
C GLU A 129 -8.81 -28.94 -3.18
N ASN A 130 -7.67 -29.64 -3.19
CA ASN A 130 -7.64 -31.10 -3.28
C ASN A 130 -8.33 -31.78 -2.09
N SER A 131 -8.24 -31.18 -0.90
CA SER A 131 -8.90 -31.70 0.30
C SER A 131 -10.41 -31.48 0.24
N LEU A 132 -10.86 -30.28 -0.15
CA LEU A 132 -12.28 -29.95 -0.35
C LEU A 132 -12.94 -30.85 -1.40
N SER A 133 -12.25 -31.12 -2.51
CA SER A 133 -12.73 -32.03 -3.56
C SER A 133 -12.95 -33.46 -3.07
N ARG A 134 -12.16 -33.93 -2.09
CA ARG A 134 -12.37 -35.24 -1.44
C ARG A 134 -13.52 -35.22 -0.43
N PHE A 135 -13.73 -34.11 0.28
CA PHE A 135 -14.77 -33.99 1.31
C PHE A 135 -16.17 -33.77 0.77
N SER A 136 -16.33 -33.19 -0.43
CA SER A 136 -17.65 -33.06 -1.09
C SER A 136 -18.34 -34.40 -1.37
N VAL A 137 -17.63 -35.52 -1.21
CA VAL A 137 -18.12 -36.90 -1.40
C VAL A 137 -18.62 -37.52 -0.08
N SER A 138 -18.37 -36.94 1.10
CA SER A 138 -18.73 -37.54 2.40
C SER A 138 -19.85 -36.78 3.14
N LYS A 139 -20.87 -37.51 3.61
CA LYS A 139 -22.14 -36.96 4.13
C LYS A 139 -22.08 -36.20 5.48
N ASN A 140 -20.94 -36.18 6.20
CA ASN A 140 -20.87 -35.74 7.61
C ASN A 140 -19.84 -34.62 7.92
N SER A 141 -19.53 -33.69 7.01
CA SER A 141 -18.36 -32.79 7.15
C SER A 141 -18.62 -31.27 7.16
N GLU A 142 -19.85 -30.82 7.40
CA GLU A 142 -20.26 -29.41 7.21
C GLU A 142 -19.41 -28.37 7.96
N VAL A 143 -19.05 -28.62 9.22
CA VAL A 143 -18.21 -27.71 10.03
C VAL A 143 -16.76 -27.64 9.49
N PHE A 144 -16.21 -28.77 9.06
CA PHE A 144 -14.87 -28.83 8.48
C PHE A 144 -14.84 -28.15 7.11
N LEU A 145 -15.86 -28.38 6.27
CA LEU A 145 -16.01 -27.71 4.98
C LEU A 145 -16.01 -26.19 5.14
N LYS A 146 -16.80 -25.65 6.08
CA LYS A 146 -16.82 -24.22 6.37
C LYS A 146 -15.44 -23.68 6.80
N THR A 147 -14.70 -24.45 7.58
CA THR A 147 -13.36 -24.08 8.04
C THR A 147 -12.36 -24.04 6.88
N TYR A 148 -12.33 -25.09 6.04
CA TYR A 148 -11.48 -25.15 4.86
C TYR A 148 -11.82 -24.08 3.82
N ILE A 149 -13.11 -23.79 3.61
CA ILE A 149 -13.55 -22.72 2.70
C ILE A 149 -13.05 -21.36 3.20
N ASN A 150 -13.25 -21.05 4.49
CA ASN A 150 -12.77 -19.80 5.08
C ASN A 150 -11.23 -19.68 5.01
N GLU A 151 -10.51 -20.78 5.25
CA GLU A 151 -9.05 -20.79 5.08
C GLU A 151 -8.65 -20.54 3.63
N LEU A 152 -9.31 -21.21 2.67
CA LEU A 152 -9.07 -21.03 1.24
C LEU A 152 -9.30 -19.57 0.81
N GLU A 153 -10.38 -18.94 1.27
CA GLU A 153 -10.69 -17.54 0.99
C GLU A 153 -9.59 -16.61 1.50
N LYS A 154 -9.16 -16.76 2.77
CA LYS A 154 -8.07 -15.96 3.34
C LYS A 154 -6.76 -16.13 2.56
N LYS A 155 -6.44 -17.36 2.13
CA LYS A 155 -5.24 -17.64 1.32
C LYS A 155 -5.35 -17.00 -0.06
N LYS A 156 -6.51 -17.08 -0.72
CA LYS A 156 -6.77 -16.42 -2.01
C LYS A 156 -6.70 -14.89 -1.90
N GLU A 157 -7.19 -14.30 -0.82
CA GLU A 157 -7.06 -12.86 -0.54
C GLU A 157 -5.58 -12.45 -0.41
N ARG A 158 -4.80 -13.20 0.38
CA ARG A 158 -3.36 -12.96 0.52
C ARG A 158 -2.61 -13.15 -0.80
N HIS A 159 -2.96 -14.16 -1.60
CA HIS A 159 -2.39 -14.35 -2.95
C HIS A 159 -2.67 -13.15 -3.86
N LYS A 160 -3.90 -12.63 -3.87
CA LYS A 160 -4.29 -11.43 -4.61
C LYS A 160 -3.45 -10.23 -4.20
N ILE A 161 -3.24 -10.01 -2.89
CA ILE A 161 -2.38 -8.94 -2.37
C ILE A 161 -0.94 -9.11 -2.88
N LEU A 162 -0.33 -10.29 -2.70
CA LEU A 162 1.06 -10.54 -3.09
C LEU A 162 1.27 -10.36 -4.60
N THR A 163 0.33 -10.85 -5.42
CA THR A 163 0.36 -10.70 -6.87
C THR A 163 0.32 -9.22 -7.29
N LYS A 164 -0.55 -8.42 -6.66
CA LYS A 164 -0.62 -6.98 -6.90
C LYS A 164 0.64 -6.25 -6.44
N LYS A 165 1.21 -6.61 -5.28
CA LYS A 165 2.51 -6.07 -4.83
C LYS A 165 3.65 -6.39 -5.80
N ASN A 166 3.74 -7.62 -6.31
CA ASN A 166 4.72 -8.01 -7.33
C ASN A 166 4.55 -7.21 -8.63
N LEU A 167 3.30 -6.92 -9.05
CA LEU A 167 3.03 -6.05 -10.19
C LEU A 167 3.51 -4.60 -9.93
N ILE A 168 3.26 -4.07 -8.74
CA ILE A 168 3.76 -2.73 -8.36
C ILE A 168 5.29 -2.71 -8.44
N ILE A 169 5.99 -3.68 -7.86
CA ILE A 169 7.47 -3.74 -7.95
C ILE A 169 7.92 -3.77 -9.42
N LYS A 170 7.27 -4.58 -10.26
CA LYS A 170 7.57 -4.65 -11.69
C LYS A 170 7.43 -3.27 -12.36
N ASN A 171 6.39 -2.52 -12.03
CA ASN A 171 6.17 -1.18 -12.58
C ASN A 171 7.26 -0.20 -12.14
N PHE A 172 7.64 -0.20 -10.86
CA PHE A 172 8.78 0.61 -10.39
C PHE A 172 10.08 0.22 -11.08
N PHE A 173 10.34 -1.07 -11.25
CA PHE A 173 11.55 -1.55 -11.91
C PHE A 173 11.64 -1.10 -13.38
N ASN A 174 10.50 -1.02 -14.07
CA ASN A 174 10.43 -0.53 -15.45
C ASN A 174 10.62 1.00 -15.58
N GLN A 175 10.56 1.74 -14.47
CA GLN A 175 10.75 3.19 -14.41
C GLN A 175 12.19 3.59 -14.04
N LEU A 176 13.05 2.63 -13.68
CA LEU A 176 14.47 2.80 -13.38
C LEU A 176 15.33 2.61 -14.62
#